data_AF-A0A6A6JGT1-F1
#
_entry.id   AF-A0A6A6JGT1-F1
#
_cell.length_a   1.000
_cell.length_b   1.000
_cell.length_c   1.000
_cell.angle_alpha   90.00
_cell.angle_beta   90.00
_cell.angle_gamma   90.00
#
_symmetry.space_group_name_H-M   'P 1'
#
loop_
_entity.id
_entity.type
_entity.pdbx_description
1 polymer ?
#
loop_
_entity_poly.entity_id
_entity_poly.type
_entity_poly.pdbx_seq_one_letter_code
_entity_poly.pdbx_strand_id
1 'polypeptide(L)'
;MEEHGEWAFRIDDQAIIPLHLMDEKEQHYQRWFEKRYPETKQISRNRDYINETWLSSPLVDKVPVDDMFHFSHCVLAVKRYVKAKMTGQHVCGRDIDQEHIQHCLDALDWWAFPEPGGKRGDLVPNPLHDLSWRTKICFD
;
A
#
# COMPACT_ATOMS: atom_id res chain seq x y z
N MET A 1 -4.12 -15.21 15.81
CA MET A 1 -3.52 -13.87 15.70
C MET A 1 -2.26 -14.00 16.53
N GLU A 2 -1.10 -14.17 15.92
CA GLU A 2 0.15 -14.27 16.70
C GLU A 2 0.55 -12.87 17.15
N GLU A 3 0.65 -12.71 18.47
CA GLU A 3 1.12 -11.51 19.17
C GLU A 3 2.64 -11.36 18.98
N HIS A 4 3.04 -10.39 18.17
CA HIS A 4 4.35 -9.75 18.29
C HIS A 4 4.08 -8.27 18.54
N GLY A 5 3.78 -7.98 19.80
CA GLY A 5 2.89 -6.90 20.29
C GLY A 5 3.32 -5.44 20.11
N GLU A 6 4.15 -5.09 19.14
CA GLU A 6 4.56 -3.69 18.94
C GLU A 6 4.45 -3.16 17.51
N TRP A 7 4.39 -4.04 16.49
CA TRP A 7 4.47 -3.62 15.09
C TRP A 7 3.38 -4.26 14.25
N ALA A 8 2.93 -3.54 13.24
CA ALA A 8 1.90 -3.94 12.29
C ALA A 8 2.32 -3.57 10.87
N PHE A 9 1.88 -4.35 9.89
CA PHE A 9 2.28 -4.18 8.50
C PHE A 9 1.12 -3.61 7.67
N ARG A 10 1.36 -2.47 7.01
CA ARG A 10 0.49 -1.88 5.97
C ARG A 10 0.83 -2.54 4.64
N ILE A 11 -0.05 -3.42 4.17
CA ILE A 11 0.12 -4.23 2.96
C ILE A 11 0.20 -3.35 1.71
N ASP A 12 -0.71 -2.37 1.62
CA ASP A 12 -0.85 -1.49 0.47
C ASP A 12 0.40 -0.61 0.25
N ASP A 13 0.98 -0.13 1.35
CA ASP A 13 2.11 0.79 1.31
C ASP A 13 3.47 0.11 1.60
N GLN A 14 3.45 -1.21 1.81
CA GLN A 14 4.61 -2.02 2.20
C GLN A 14 5.35 -1.47 3.42
N ALA A 15 4.62 -0.95 4.41
CA ALA A 15 5.21 -0.25 5.55
C ALA A 15 4.99 -0.99 6.87
N ILE A 16 6.03 -1.16 7.67
CA ILE A 16 5.95 -1.58 9.06
C ILE A 16 5.76 -0.33 9.91
N ILE A 17 4.73 -0.32 10.76
CA ILE A 17 4.38 0.78 11.66
C ILE A 17 4.16 0.25 13.08
N PRO A 18 4.33 1.06 14.14
CA PRO A 18 3.93 0.66 15.47
C PRO A 18 2.44 0.30 15.52
N LEU A 19 2.09 -0.80 16.17
CA LEU A 19 0.71 -1.30 16.24
C LEU A 19 -0.24 -0.25 16.81
N HIS A 20 0.21 0.54 17.78
CA HIS A 20 -0.58 1.60 18.39
C HIS A 20 -0.89 2.78 17.45
N LEU A 21 -0.16 2.93 16.34
CA LEU A 21 -0.44 3.92 15.30
C LEU A 21 -1.43 3.40 14.24
N MET A 22 -1.79 2.11 14.28
CA MET A 22 -2.76 1.50 13.37
C MET A 22 -4.18 1.61 13.95
N ASP A 23 -4.88 2.70 13.60
CA ASP A 23 -6.25 2.96 14.05
C ASP A 23 -7.28 1.95 13.50
N GLU A 24 -8.49 1.93 14.07
CA GLU A 24 -9.54 0.96 13.69
C GLU A 24 -9.92 1.02 12.20
N LYS A 25 -9.86 2.20 11.58
CA LYS A 25 -10.16 2.37 10.15
C LYS A 25 -9.04 1.79 9.30
N GLU A 26 -7.80 2.07 9.66
CA GLU A 26 -6.62 1.51 9.02
C GLU A 26 -6.66 -0.03 9.11
N GLN A 27 -6.93 -0.58 10.29
CA GLN A 27 -7.08 -2.03 10.48
C GLN A 27 -8.21 -2.62 9.62
N HIS A 28 -9.32 -1.90 9.45
CA HIS A 28 -10.42 -2.36 8.58
C HIS A 28 -9.94 -2.54 7.14
N TYR A 29 -9.19 -1.58 6.60
CA TYR A 29 -8.66 -1.69 5.24
C TYR A 29 -7.55 -2.75 5.12
N GLN A 30 -6.65 -2.85 6.09
CA GLN A 30 -5.61 -3.89 6.08
C GLN A 30 -6.23 -5.30 6.10
N ARG A 31 -7.30 -5.52 6.88
CA ARG A 31 -8.07 -6.78 6.84
C ARG A 31 -8.69 -7.06 5.47
N TRP A 32 -9.09 -6.02 4.74
CA TRP A 32 -9.60 -6.18 3.38
C TRP A 32 -8.49 -6.59 2.41
N PHE A 33 -7.32 -5.93 2.44
CA PHE A 33 -6.16 -6.32 1.62
C PHE A 33 -5.73 -7.75 1.91
N GLU A 34 -5.63 -8.13 3.19
CA GLU A 34 -5.31 -9.51 3.61
C GLU A 34 -6.26 -10.56 3.05
N LYS A 35 -7.55 -10.24 2.95
CA LYS A 35 -8.57 -11.15 2.45
C LYS A 35 -8.52 -11.28 0.93
N ARG A 36 -8.22 -10.18 0.24
CA ARG A 36 -8.21 -10.11 -1.22
C ARG A 36 -6.91 -10.62 -1.84
N TYR A 37 -5.78 -10.37 -1.18
CA TYR A 37 -4.43 -10.68 -1.65
C TYR A 37 -3.72 -11.62 -0.65
N PRO A 38 -4.17 -12.88 -0.53
CA PRO A 38 -3.64 -13.82 0.47
C PRO A 38 -2.13 -14.08 0.33
N GLU A 39 -1.58 -13.97 -0.88
CA GLU A 39 -0.15 -14.04 -1.15
C GLU A 39 0.62 -12.94 -0.42
N THR A 40 0.13 -11.69 -0.42
CA THR A 40 0.74 -10.59 0.34
C THR A 40 0.65 -10.80 1.85
N LYS A 41 -0.43 -11.45 2.32
CA LYS A 41 -0.56 -11.86 3.72
C LYS A 41 0.46 -12.93 4.10
N GLN A 42 0.78 -13.83 3.18
CA GLN A 42 1.79 -14.85 3.40
C GLN A 42 3.19 -14.24 3.51
N ILE A 43 3.51 -13.25 2.66
CA ILE A 43 4.73 -12.43 2.80
C ILE A 43 4.79 -11.79 4.19
N SER A 44 3.67 -11.22 4.65
CA SER A 44 3.57 -10.61 5.97
C SER A 44 3.80 -11.61 7.13
N ARG A 45 3.22 -12.82 7.02
CA ARG A 45 3.35 -13.86 8.05
C ARG A 45 4.74 -14.47 8.11
N ASN A 46 5.31 -14.78 6.95
CA ASN A 46 6.61 -15.41 6.85
C ASN A 46 7.75 -14.42 7.13
N ARG A 47 7.44 -13.12 7.20
CA ARG A 47 8.43 -12.03 7.26
C ARG A 47 9.37 -12.05 6.06
N ASP A 48 8.89 -12.49 4.91
CA ASP A 48 9.66 -12.52 3.64
C ASP A 48 10.02 -11.09 3.17
N TYR A 49 9.44 -10.07 3.82
CA TYR A 49 9.74 -8.65 3.68
C TYR A 49 10.90 -8.15 4.57
N ILE A 50 11.28 -8.90 5.61
CA ILE A 50 12.43 -8.59 6.46
C ILE A 50 13.64 -9.28 5.83
N ASN A 51 14.60 -8.47 5.42
CA ASN A 51 15.76 -8.93 4.69
C ASN A 51 16.99 -8.84 5.59
N GLU A 52 17.80 -9.91 5.66
CA GLU A 52 19.08 -9.87 6.38
C GLU A 52 20.12 -9.00 5.65
N THR A 53 19.98 -8.84 4.32
CA THR A 53 20.81 -7.93 3.51
C THR A 53 19.95 -7.11 2.56
N TRP A 54 20.35 -5.86 2.28
CA TRP A 54 19.61 -4.91 1.42
C TRP A 54 19.28 -5.45 0.01
N LEU A 55 20.01 -6.46 -0.48
CA LEU A 55 19.94 -6.98 -1.85
C LEU A 55 19.20 -8.32 -1.99
N SER A 56 18.77 -8.97 -0.90
CA SER A 56 18.47 -10.42 -0.92
C SER A 56 16.99 -10.82 -0.86
N SER A 57 16.02 -9.93 -1.05
CA SER A 57 14.63 -10.39 -0.88
C SER A 57 14.24 -11.16 -2.14
N PRO A 58 13.84 -12.43 -2.02
CA PRO A 58 13.52 -13.25 -3.20
C PRO A 58 12.26 -12.75 -3.93
N LEU A 59 11.54 -11.79 -3.33
CA LEU A 59 10.27 -11.24 -3.80
C LEU A 59 10.36 -9.78 -4.27
N VAL A 60 11.57 -9.21 -4.37
CA VAL A 60 11.80 -7.78 -4.68
C VAL A 60 11.07 -7.31 -5.93
N ASP A 61 10.73 -8.18 -6.88
CA ASP A 61 10.01 -7.83 -8.12
C ASP A 61 8.90 -8.84 -8.49
N LYS A 62 8.29 -9.54 -7.52
CA LYS A 62 7.38 -10.67 -7.82
C LYS A 62 6.09 -10.72 -7.01
N VAL A 63 5.68 -9.60 -6.40
CA VAL A 63 4.39 -9.59 -5.71
C VAL A 63 3.31 -9.28 -6.74
N PRO A 64 2.48 -10.26 -7.13
CA PRO A 64 1.45 -10.02 -8.13
C PRO A 64 0.39 -9.12 -7.50
N VAL A 65 0.23 -7.92 -8.04
CA VAL A 65 -0.87 -7.02 -7.66
C VAL A 65 -1.72 -6.74 -8.87
N ASP A 66 -3.00 -6.51 -8.65
CA ASP A 66 -3.94 -6.19 -9.73
C ASP A 66 -4.25 -4.68 -9.72
N ASP A 67 -4.99 -4.21 -10.70
CA ASP A 67 -5.39 -2.80 -10.79
C ASP A 67 -6.22 -2.36 -9.57
N MET A 68 -7.00 -3.28 -8.99
CA MET A 68 -7.79 -3.01 -7.79
C MET A 68 -6.88 -2.79 -6.56
N PHE A 69 -5.71 -3.42 -6.49
CA PHE A 69 -4.71 -3.15 -5.47
C PHE A 69 -4.21 -1.72 -5.61
N HIS A 70 -3.81 -1.33 -6.82
CA HIS A 70 -3.32 0.01 -7.10
C HIS A 70 -4.39 1.08 -6.79
N PHE A 71 -5.61 0.87 -7.27
CA PHE A 71 -6.74 1.75 -6.98
C PHE A 71 -6.98 1.91 -5.47
N SER A 72 -7.02 0.79 -4.75
CA SER A 72 -7.27 0.80 -3.30
C SER A 72 -6.13 1.49 -2.53
N HIS A 73 -4.87 1.25 -2.92
CA HIS A 73 -3.70 1.94 -2.38
C HIS A 73 -3.80 3.45 -2.59
N CYS A 74 -4.11 3.91 -3.81
CA CYS A 74 -4.25 5.34 -4.11
C CYS A 74 -5.36 5.99 -3.26
N VAL A 75 -6.50 5.32 -3.08
CA VAL A 75 -7.57 5.82 -2.19
C VAL A 75 -7.07 5.98 -0.75
N LEU A 76 -6.32 5.01 -0.22
CA LEU A 76 -5.80 5.10 1.14
C LEU A 76 -4.70 6.14 1.30
N ALA A 77 -3.77 6.23 0.34
CA ALA A 77 -2.72 7.24 0.33
C ALA A 77 -3.31 8.65 0.43
N VAL A 78 -4.32 8.97 -0.38
CA VAL A 78 -5.01 10.28 -0.33
C VAL A 78 -5.72 10.48 1.02
N LYS A 79 -6.41 9.47 1.55
CA LYS A 79 -7.05 9.57 2.88
C LYS A 79 -6.04 9.87 3.99
N ARG A 80 -4.88 9.20 3.97
CA ARG A 80 -3.81 9.42 4.94
C ARG A 80 -3.21 10.81 4.81
N TYR A 81 -2.99 11.30 3.59
CA TYR A 81 -2.54 12.67 3.35
C TYR A 81 -3.52 13.72 3.87
N VAL A 82 -4.82 13.55 3.61
CA VAL A 82 -5.85 14.45 4.15
C VAL A 82 -5.83 14.43 5.68
N LYS A 83 -5.80 13.24 6.30
CA LYS A 83 -5.69 13.12 7.77
C LYS A 83 -4.45 13.84 8.29
N ALA A 84 -3.31 13.68 7.63
CA ALA A 84 -2.06 14.31 8.02
C ALA A 84 -2.10 15.83 7.92
N LYS A 85 -2.70 16.37 6.84
CA LYS A 85 -2.90 17.82 6.70
C LYS A 85 -3.86 18.39 7.73
N MET A 86 -4.94 17.67 8.05
CA MET A 86 -5.95 18.14 9.00
C MET A 86 -5.47 18.10 10.46
N THR A 87 -4.66 17.11 10.81
CA THR A 87 -4.24 16.88 12.21
C THR A 87 -2.83 17.38 12.51
N GLY A 88 -2.01 17.60 11.47
CA GLY A 88 -0.58 17.85 11.61
C GLY A 88 0.23 16.60 11.98
N GLN A 89 -0.39 15.42 12.06
CA GLN A 89 0.22 14.15 12.46
C GLN A 89 0.17 13.14 11.31
N HIS A 90 1.26 12.42 11.08
CA HIS A 90 1.33 11.32 10.10
C HIS A 90 1.86 10.06 10.77
N VAL A 91 1.88 8.92 10.07
CA VAL A 91 2.47 7.66 10.56
C VAL A 91 3.73 7.30 9.77
N CYS A 92 3.76 7.68 8.50
CA CYS A 92 4.90 7.48 7.63
C CYS A 92 5.16 8.70 6.76
N GLY A 93 6.43 8.97 6.42
CA GLY A 93 6.78 10.08 5.52
C GLY A 93 6.07 10.00 4.16
N ARG A 94 5.69 8.81 3.72
CA ARG A 94 4.87 8.61 2.52
C ARG A 94 3.46 9.16 2.63
N ASP A 95 2.91 9.25 3.83
CA ASP A 95 1.58 9.83 4.08
C ASP A 95 1.60 11.36 3.82
N ILE A 96 2.77 12.00 3.76
CA ILE A 96 2.92 13.45 3.54
C ILE A 96 3.72 13.80 2.27
N ASP A 97 4.14 12.80 1.51
CA ASP A 97 4.90 12.97 0.27
C ASP A 97 3.99 13.52 -0.84
N GLN A 98 4.23 14.78 -1.22
CA GLN A 98 3.40 15.46 -2.22
C GLN A 98 3.48 14.82 -3.60
N GLU A 99 4.65 14.32 -4.01
CA GLU A 99 4.82 13.70 -5.33
C GLU A 99 4.08 12.37 -5.38
N HIS A 100 4.17 11.57 -4.31
CA HIS A 100 3.43 10.31 -4.21
C HIS A 100 1.90 10.53 -4.21
N ILE A 101 1.42 11.58 -3.52
CA ILE A 101 -0.01 11.89 -3.47
C ILE A 101 -0.51 12.45 -4.80
N GLN A 102 0.26 13.31 -5.47
CA GLN A 102 -0.08 13.77 -6.81
C GLN A 102 -0.20 12.59 -7.78
N HIS A 103 0.77 11.66 -7.76
CA HIS A 103 0.69 10.43 -8.55
C HIS A 103 -0.57 9.61 -8.25
N CYS A 104 -0.96 9.48 -6.98
CA CYS A 104 -2.18 8.77 -6.61
C CYS A 104 -3.44 9.50 -7.10
N LEU A 105 -3.46 10.83 -7.06
CA LEU A 105 -4.58 11.62 -7.57
C LEU A 105 -4.69 11.51 -9.09
N ASP A 106 -3.58 11.57 -9.82
CA ASP A 106 -3.55 11.39 -11.28
C ASP A 106 -4.05 9.99 -11.67
N ALA A 107 -3.67 8.96 -10.90
CA ALA A 107 -4.18 7.61 -11.09
C ALA A 107 -5.69 7.54 -10.87
N LEU A 108 -6.19 8.11 -9.77
CA LEU A 108 -7.63 8.14 -9.46
C LEU A 108 -8.44 8.95 -10.47
N ASP A 109 -7.89 10.04 -10.98
CA ASP A 109 -8.47 10.85 -12.05
C ASP A 109 -8.64 10.00 -13.32
N TRP A 110 -7.60 9.25 -13.70
CA TRP A 110 -7.68 8.31 -14.81
C TRP A 110 -8.76 7.23 -14.61
N TRP A 111 -8.90 6.68 -13.40
CA TRP A 111 -9.96 5.73 -13.08
C TRP A 111 -11.37 6.35 -13.14
N ALA A 112 -11.50 7.62 -12.77
CA ALA A 112 -12.78 8.33 -12.69
C ALA A 112 -13.24 8.90 -14.05
N PHE A 113 -12.29 9.31 -14.90
CA PHE A 113 -12.52 9.98 -16.18
C PHE A 113 -11.76 9.29 -17.31
N PRO A 114 -12.17 8.06 -17.70
CA PRO A 114 -11.53 7.38 -18.82
C PRO A 114 -11.80 8.15 -20.12
N GLU A 115 -10.73 8.63 -20.78
CA GLU A 115 -10.84 9.29 -22.08
C GLU A 115 -10.81 8.28 -23.25
N PRO A 116 -11.67 8.45 -24.27
CA PRO A 116 -11.60 7.67 -25.50
C PRO A 116 -10.27 7.90 -26.22
N GLY A 117 -9.41 6.86 -26.27
CA GLY A 117 -8.09 6.94 -26.89
C GLY A 117 -6.94 7.33 -25.95
N GLY A 118 -7.21 7.55 -24.66
CA GLY A 118 -6.17 7.65 -23.62
C GLY A 118 -5.48 6.30 -23.35
N LYS A 119 -4.55 6.25 -22.38
CA LYS A 119 -4.01 4.97 -21.87
C LYS A 119 -5.21 4.16 -21.35
N ARG A 120 -5.65 3.20 -22.17
CA ARG A 120 -6.85 2.34 -22.06
C ARG A 120 -7.56 2.45 -20.71
N GLY A 121 -8.67 3.18 -20.62
CA GLY A 121 -9.70 2.98 -19.59
C GLY A 121 -10.87 2.14 -20.08
N ASP A 122 -11.00 1.98 -21.40
CA ASP A 122 -12.23 1.42 -22.00
C ASP A 122 -12.15 -0.09 -22.29
N LEU A 123 -11.00 -0.73 -22.11
CA LEU A 123 -10.79 -2.18 -22.31
C LEU A 123 -9.59 -2.71 -21.50
N VAL A 124 -9.53 -2.47 -20.19
CA VAL A 124 -8.40 -2.97 -19.37
C VAL A 124 -8.71 -4.35 -18.83
N PRO A 125 -8.20 -5.45 -19.41
CA PRO A 125 -8.08 -6.69 -18.65
C PRO A 125 -7.21 -6.37 -17.43
N ASN A 126 -7.74 -6.54 -16.21
CA ASN A 126 -7.06 -6.34 -14.92
C ASN A 126 -5.72 -7.09 -14.90
N PRO A 127 -4.61 -6.48 -15.36
CA PRO A 127 -3.38 -7.20 -15.55
C PRO A 127 -2.77 -7.42 -14.17
N LEU A 128 -2.15 -8.58 -13.98
CA LEU A 128 -1.23 -8.70 -12.85
C LEU A 128 0.00 -7.85 -13.19
N HIS A 129 0.33 -6.95 -12.29
CA HIS A 129 1.54 -6.14 -12.31
C HIS A 129 2.51 -6.70 -11.28
N ASP A 130 3.79 -6.70 -11.64
CA ASP A 130 4.85 -7.00 -10.69
C ASP A 130 5.11 -5.75 -9.85
N LEU A 131 4.74 -5.81 -8.57
CA LEU A 131 5.06 -4.76 -7.62
C LEU A 131 6.43 -5.02 -7.02
N SER A 132 7.37 -4.09 -7.23
CA SER A 132 8.63 -4.17 -6.52
C SER A 132 8.40 -3.98 -5.03
N TRP A 133 8.82 -4.94 -4.20
CA TRP A 133 8.55 -4.94 -2.77
C TRP A 133 9.75 -4.45 -1.97
N ARG A 134 9.60 -3.28 -1.34
CA ARG A 134 10.64 -2.68 -0.49
C ARG A 134 10.02 -2.16 0.79
N THR A 135 10.16 -2.95 1.85
CA THR A 135 9.53 -2.61 3.10
C THR A 135 10.20 -1.43 3.80
N LYS A 136 9.37 -0.46 4.16
CA LYS A 136 9.75 0.74 4.90
C LYS A 136 9.42 0.53 6.37
N ILE A 137 10.24 1.07 7.27
CA ILE A 137 9.91 1.15 8.70
C ILE A 137 9.54 2.60 8.97
N CYS A 138 8.35 2.84 9.52
CA CYS A 138 7.86 4.18 9.86
C CYS A 138 7.49 4.23 11.35
N PHE A 139 7.78 5.33 12.02
CA PHE A 139 7.65 5.47 13.49
C PHE A 139 7.34 6.91 13.95
N ASP A 140 7.02 7.80 13.00
CA ASP A 140 6.78 9.23 13.25
C ASP A 140 5.29 9.54 13.40
#